data_AF-A0A959BLM5-F1
#
_entry.id   AF-A0A959BLM5-F1
#
_cell.length_a   1.000
_cell.length_b   1.000
_cell.length_c   1.000
_cell.angle_alpha   90.00
_cell.angle_beta   90.00
_cell.angle_gamma   90.00
#
_symmetry.space_group_name_H-M   'P 1'
#
loop_
_entity.id
_entity.type
_entity.pdbx_description
1 polymer ?
#
loop_
_entity_poly.entity_id
_entity_poly.type
_entity_poly.pdbx_seq_one_letter_code
_entity_poly.pdbx_strand_id
1 'polypeptide(L)'
;MHRSYKFLTYLCAGILAFAFLFGSCKKDEEAKTTVELLSFGPSPALRGGELRIIGNKLDQVSAVILPENVNVTSFNAHTPELITLTIPEETVEGRITLKTSEGDIRSISILTISEPIILASFSPDTVRSGDVLTIEGDYLNLISTVIFGSNISVGDTLFLSQSKEKIEIKTPDAAQTGPIAISNGEEIPIIVVSEKELAVTVPMALQLSPNPVKAGTALTITGTDLDLARQVGFEGTSAVTSFISQSADRLEVLVPSDAHDGQVLMIPGSFVEVPSAEELIMVVPQITDISPNPVKNGENITVTGVDLSLIKRVVFGDNKVGAILGGGTDTEIRVKVPVSATEDVVIFRTAAEKEVASAQVLALVKPVITGITPPEARFGEEITIQGNDLNLVASVIFSGELEVPVNNALLNTATVNVPIGAMAGPITVVTTNGTQVASAFDFNILLSTNAVITDMPTMAGPGDMISIVGENLDELN
;
A
#
# COMPACT_ATOMS: atom_id res chain seq x y z
N MET A 1 9.33 22.19 24.04
CA MET A 1 10.16 22.15 25.27
C MET A 1 11.59 22.33 24.83
N HIS A 2 12.07 23.57 24.81
CA HIS A 2 13.31 23.98 24.13
C HIS A 2 14.09 24.84 25.11
N ARG A 3 15.33 24.46 25.44
CA ARG A 3 16.23 25.25 26.29
C ARG A 3 17.54 25.47 25.56
N SER A 4 17.63 26.61 24.90
CA SER A 4 18.83 27.16 24.28
C SER A 4 19.51 28.07 25.31
N TYR A 5 20.79 27.82 25.62
CA TYR A 5 21.62 28.74 26.40
C TYR A 5 22.48 29.59 25.46
N LYS A 6 22.18 30.88 25.42
CA LYS A 6 23.07 31.97 24.97
C LYS A 6 23.85 32.48 26.18
N PHE A 7 25.17 32.61 26.07
CA PHE A 7 26.03 33.38 26.99
C PHE A 7 27.40 33.50 26.28
N LEU A 8 28.17 34.59 26.26
CA LEU A 8 28.02 36.01 26.59
C LEU A 8 29.35 36.61 26.09
N THR A 9 29.29 37.61 25.20
CA THR A 9 30.46 38.29 24.65
C THR A 9 30.56 39.72 25.20
N TYR A 10 31.81 40.15 25.43
CA TYR A 10 32.31 41.52 25.70
C TYR A 10 32.18 42.12 27.11
N LEU A 11 33.32 42.22 27.80
CA LEU A 11 33.75 43.44 28.49
C LEU A 11 35.27 43.41 28.73
N CYS A 12 36.05 44.10 27.89
CA CYS A 12 37.44 44.48 28.21
C CYS A 12 37.54 46.00 28.11
N ALA A 13 37.51 46.67 29.26
CA ALA A 13 37.89 48.06 29.43
C ALA A 13 38.95 48.12 30.53
N GLY A 14 40.05 48.80 30.23
CA GLY A 14 41.31 48.71 30.97
C GLY A 14 41.34 49.40 32.33
N ILE A 15 42.34 49.00 33.13
CA ILE A 15 42.88 49.77 34.24
C ILE A 15 44.41 49.69 34.18
N LEU A 16 45.00 50.87 34.27
CA LEU A 16 46.41 51.21 34.25
C LEU A 16 47.13 50.87 35.58
N ALA A 17 48.43 50.62 35.44
CA ALA A 17 49.55 50.98 36.33
C ALA A 17 49.62 50.38 37.75
N PHE A 18 50.64 49.53 37.96
CA PHE A 18 51.55 49.67 39.10
C PHE A 18 52.90 49.02 38.76
N ALA A 19 53.93 49.84 38.59
CA ALA A 19 55.31 49.41 38.52
C ALA A 19 55.86 49.30 39.95
N PHE A 20 56.36 48.13 40.34
CA PHE A 20 57.36 48.00 41.39
C PHE A 20 58.19 46.73 41.18
N LEU A 21 59.43 46.96 40.75
CA LEU A 21 60.68 46.28 41.11
C LEU A 21 60.55 44.97 41.90
N PHE A 22 60.79 43.83 41.23
CA PHE A 22 61.46 42.70 41.87
C PHE A 22 62.56 42.17 40.95
N GLY A 23 63.72 42.00 41.56
CA GLY A 23 65.00 41.78 40.90
C GLY A 23 65.08 40.51 40.08
N SER A 24 65.85 40.62 39.00
CA SER A 24 66.46 39.53 38.26
C SER A 24 67.31 38.67 39.22
N CYS A 25 66.71 37.64 39.81
CA CYS A 25 67.46 36.45 40.19
C CYS A 25 67.76 35.68 38.90
N LYS A 26 68.91 35.98 38.28
CA LYS A 26 69.60 34.97 37.46
C LYS A 26 69.98 33.86 38.43
N LYS A 27 69.15 32.83 38.50
CA LYS A 27 69.55 31.56 39.07
C LYS A 27 70.54 31.00 38.03
N ASP A 28 71.82 31.01 38.37
CA ASP A 28 72.82 30.29 37.59
C ASP A 28 72.32 28.84 37.48
N GLU A 29 71.94 28.42 36.27
CA GLU A 29 71.64 27.03 36.01
C GLU A 29 72.94 26.25 36.19
N GLU A 30 73.00 25.44 37.25
CA GLU A 30 73.99 24.38 37.33
C GLU A 30 73.90 23.58 36.03
N ALA A 31 75.02 23.50 35.30
CA ALA A 31 75.10 22.74 34.06
C ALA A 31 74.71 21.28 34.35
N LYS A 32 73.49 20.90 33.95
CA LYS A 32 72.95 19.56 34.18
C LYS A 32 73.91 18.53 33.62
N THR A 33 74.32 17.56 34.43
CA THR A 33 75.44 16.67 34.10
C THR A 33 75.02 15.44 33.31
N THR A 34 73.77 15.01 33.39
CA THR A 34 73.24 13.79 32.74
C THR A 34 72.16 14.10 31.71
N VAL A 35 71.90 13.15 30.81
CA VAL A 35 70.75 13.22 29.89
C VAL A 35 69.45 13.13 30.69
N GLU A 36 68.47 13.99 30.37
CA GLU A 36 67.17 14.00 31.05
C GLU A 36 66.04 14.14 30.03
N LEU A 37 65.04 13.26 30.11
CA LEU A 37 63.78 13.39 29.39
C LEU A 37 62.79 14.17 30.26
N LEU A 38 62.47 15.41 29.87
CA LEU A 38 61.52 16.25 30.61
C LEU A 38 60.08 16.06 30.11
N SER A 39 59.90 16.07 28.80
CA SER A 39 58.58 15.88 28.17
C SER A 39 58.70 15.44 26.72
N PHE A 40 57.59 14.97 26.17
CA PHE A 40 57.43 14.80 24.73
C PHE A 40 56.02 15.22 24.32
N GLY A 41 55.84 15.60 23.06
CA GLY A 41 54.53 15.93 22.53
C GLY A 41 54.56 16.28 21.03
N PRO A 42 53.39 16.36 20.38
CA PRO A 42 52.04 16.14 20.95
C PRO A 42 51.79 14.68 21.38
N SER A 43 50.82 14.46 22.28
CA SER A 43 50.26 13.15 22.66
C SER A 43 48.79 13.36 23.04
N PRO A 44 47.80 12.78 22.33
CA PRO A 44 47.95 11.91 21.16
C PRO A 44 48.71 12.57 20.00
N ALA A 45 49.57 11.81 19.35
CA ALA A 45 50.38 12.25 18.23
C ALA A 45 49.84 11.71 16.91
N LEU A 46 49.76 12.53 15.87
CA LEU A 46 49.35 12.07 14.54
C LEU A 46 50.38 11.09 13.98
N ARG A 47 49.97 9.90 13.52
CA ARG A 47 50.87 8.95 12.83
C ARG A 47 51.46 9.61 11.58
N GLY A 48 52.77 9.45 11.36
CA GLY A 48 53.49 10.19 10.32
C GLY A 48 53.76 11.67 10.65
N GLY A 49 53.23 12.19 11.76
CA GLY A 49 53.47 13.55 12.23
C GLY A 49 54.79 13.72 12.98
N GLU A 50 55.12 14.96 13.34
CA GLU A 50 56.33 15.26 14.13
C GLU A 50 56.10 15.04 15.63
N LEU A 51 56.97 14.25 16.27
CA LEU A 51 57.10 14.15 17.71
C LEU A 51 58.27 15.02 18.18
N ARG A 52 58.03 15.85 19.20
CA ARG A 52 59.03 16.69 19.85
C ARG A 52 59.36 16.09 21.22
N ILE A 53 60.63 15.93 21.51
CA ILE A 53 61.15 15.41 22.78
C ILE A 53 61.99 16.53 23.40
N ILE A 54 61.61 16.99 24.58
CA ILE A 54 62.23 18.12 25.28
C ILE A 54 62.95 17.57 26.52
N GLY A 55 64.17 18.05 26.74
CA GLY A 55 65.04 17.49 27.74
C GLY A 55 66.31 18.29 27.96
N ASN A 56 67.33 17.65 28.53
CA ASN A 56 68.65 18.22 28.71
C ASN A 56 69.71 17.25 28.17
N LYS A 57 70.77 17.79 27.56
CA LYS A 57 71.83 17.03 26.89
C LYS A 57 71.31 15.99 25.88
N LEU A 58 70.21 16.32 25.22
CA LEU A 58 69.58 15.42 24.25
C LEU A 58 70.46 15.17 23.02
N ASP A 59 71.43 16.03 22.71
CA ASP A 59 72.48 15.83 21.70
C ASP A 59 73.30 14.55 21.92
N GLN A 60 73.27 13.97 23.14
CA GLN A 60 73.93 12.72 23.50
C GLN A 60 73.06 11.46 23.31
N VAL A 61 71.80 11.64 22.89
CA VAL A 61 70.89 10.52 22.57
C VAL A 61 71.25 9.96 21.20
N SER A 62 71.54 8.66 21.12
CA SER A 62 71.91 8.00 19.86
C SER A 62 70.72 7.43 19.09
N ALA A 63 69.62 7.13 19.78
CA ALA A 63 68.40 6.64 19.19
C ALA A 63 67.19 6.90 20.09
N VAL A 64 66.03 7.04 19.49
CA VAL A 64 64.73 6.99 20.18
C VAL A 64 64.04 5.69 19.80
N ILE A 65 63.79 4.84 20.79
CA ILE A 65 62.99 3.63 20.61
C ILE A 65 61.54 3.97 20.95
N LEU A 66 60.69 3.95 19.93
CA LEU A 66 59.24 4.01 20.08
C LEU A 66 58.70 2.61 20.44
N PRO A 67 57.43 2.51 20.87
CA PRO A 67 56.81 1.24 21.26
C PRO A 67 56.97 0.12 20.21
N GLU A 68 56.95 -1.14 20.64
CA GLU A 68 57.23 -2.32 19.78
C GLU A 68 58.63 -2.32 19.13
N ASN A 69 59.62 -1.68 19.77
CA ASN A 69 61.02 -1.61 19.34
C ASN A 69 61.24 -0.88 18.00
N VAL A 70 60.34 0.04 17.65
CA VAL A 70 60.48 0.90 16.47
C VAL A 70 61.66 1.86 16.72
N ASN A 71 62.79 1.59 16.05
CA ASN A 71 64.06 2.26 16.30
C ASN A 71 64.24 3.47 15.37
N VAL A 72 64.28 4.68 15.95
CA VAL A 72 64.48 5.92 15.21
C VAL A 72 65.86 6.49 15.51
N THR A 73 66.74 6.46 14.50
CA THR A 73 68.10 7.01 14.57
C THR A 73 68.29 8.25 13.71
N SER A 74 67.27 8.63 12.94
CA SER A 74 67.26 9.84 12.11
C SER A 74 66.31 10.86 12.73
N PHE A 75 66.83 12.04 13.02
CA PHE A 75 66.08 13.11 13.66
C PHE A 75 65.95 14.31 12.71
N ASN A 76 64.77 14.92 12.70
CA ASN A 76 64.51 16.16 11.97
C ASN A 76 65.25 17.34 12.62
N ALA A 77 65.35 17.34 13.95
CA ALA A 77 66.19 18.22 14.74
C ALA A 77 66.82 17.47 15.92
N HIS A 78 68.07 17.78 16.27
CA HIS A 78 68.78 17.14 17.37
C HIS A 78 69.73 18.15 18.03
N THR A 79 69.31 18.67 19.18
CA THR A 79 70.01 19.70 19.95
C THR A 79 70.05 19.29 21.43
N PRO A 80 70.83 19.96 22.29
CA PRO A 80 70.86 19.62 23.72
C PRO A 80 69.51 19.69 24.44
N GLU A 81 68.54 20.46 23.94
CA GLU A 81 67.25 20.69 24.59
C GLU A 81 66.06 20.07 23.84
N LEU A 82 66.25 19.70 22.57
CA LEU A 82 65.18 19.27 21.68
C LEU A 82 65.65 18.20 20.68
N ILE A 83 64.91 17.09 20.63
CA ILE A 83 64.87 16.18 19.47
C ILE A 83 63.52 16.33 18.80
N THR A 84 63.49 16.39 17.47
CA THR A 84 62.26 16.18 16.70
C THR A 84 62.43 15.04 15.71
N LEU A 85 61.39 14.24 15.54
CA LEU A 85 61.39 13.08 14.64
C LEU A 85 60.00 12.89 14.02
N THR A 86 59.94 12.29 12.85
CA THR A 86 58.67 11.83 12.24
C THR A 86 58.29 10.50 12.86
N ILE A 87 57.05 10.36 13.32
CA ILE A 87 56.52 9.12 13.89
C ILE A 87 56.37 8.08 12.77
N PRO A 88 57.13 6.97 12.77
CA PRO A 88 56.99 5.92 11.76
C PRO A 88 55.60 5.26 11.78
N GLU A 89 55.16 4.76 10.63
CA GLU A 89 53.84 4.16 10.43
C GLU A 89 53.62 2.91 11.30
N GLU A 90 54.69 2.21 11.71
CA GLU A 90 54.65 1.04 12.58
C GLU A 90 54.53 1.37 14.09
N THR A 91 54.53 2.66 14.46
CA THR A 91 54.50 3.08 15.88
C THR A 91 53.16 2.78 16.54
N VAL A 92 53.14 2.01 17.61
CA VAL A 92 51.92 1.81 18.41
C VAL A 92 51.93 2.64 19.69
N GLU A 93 50.85 2.59 20.46
CA GLU A 93 50.80 3.25 21.76
C GLU A 93 51.76 2.61 22.76
N GLY A 94 52.46 3.43 23.55
CA GLY A 94 53.38 2.92 24.56
C GLY A 94 54.41 3.95 25.02
N ARG A 95 55.37 3.50 25.82
CA ARG A 95 56.45 4.37 26.33
C ARG A 95 57.59 4.49 25.33
N ILE A 96 58.16 5.69 25.23
CA ILE A 96 59.37 5.95 24.45
C ILE A 96 60.62 5.71 25.30
N THR A 97 61.72 5.29 24.68
CA THR A 97 63.02 5.09 25.34
C THR A 97 64.12 5.83 24.58
N LEU A 98 64.84 6.71 25.27
CA LEU A 98 66.06 7.34 24.74
C LEU A 98 67.24 6.43 25.01
N LYS A 99 68.00 6.10 23.96
CA LYS A 99 69.28 5.39 24.07
C LYS A 99 70.40 6.38 24.33
N THR A 100 71.12 6.20 25.44
CA THR A 100 72.27 7.03 25.81
C THR A 100 73.46 6.14 26.19
N SER A 101 74.68 6.69 26.23
CA SER A 101 75.87 5.96 26.69
C SER A 101 75.85 5.63 28.18
N GLU A 102 75.05 6.36 28.97
CA GLU A 102 74.94 6.19 30.43
C GLU A 102 73.83 5.22 30.84
N GLY A 103 73.00 4.79 29.87
CA GLY A 103 71.87 3.89 30.07
C GLY A 103 70.61 4.35 29.34
N ASP A 104 69.59 3.50 29.33
CA ASP A 104 68.31 3.80 28.70
C ASP A 104 67.45 4.69 29.61
N ILE A 105 66.88 5.75 29.05
CA ILE A 105 65.90 6.61 29.74
C ILE A 105 64.52 6.32 29.17
N ARG A 106 63.62 5.75 29.97
CA ARG A 106 62.25 5.43 29.54
C ARG A 106 61.26 6.47 30.04
N SER A 107 60.34 6.89 29.17
CA SER A 107 59.27 7.79 29.56
C SER A 107 58.34 7.17 30.62
N ILE A 108 57.81 8.01 31.49
CA ILE A 108 56.74 7.61 32.41
C ILE A 108 55.41 7.63 31.65
N SER A 109 55.13 8.74 30.97
CA SER A 109 53.95 8.93 30.12
C SER A 109 53.98 8.02 28.90
N ILE A 110 52.80 7.60 28.48
CA ILE A 110 52.55 6.82 27.26
C ILE A 110 52.38 7.79 26.10
N LEU A 111 53.11 7.56 25.01
CA LEU A 111 52.80 8.13 23.70
C LEU A 111 51.56 7.42 23.17
N THR A 112 50.48 8.17 23.02
CA THR A 112 49.26 7.72 22.35
C THR A 112 49.27 8.20 20.90
N ILE A 113 48.63 7.44 20.01
CA ILE A 113 48.60 7.75 18.57
C ILE A 113 47.20 8.20 18.19
N SER A 114 47.11 9.24 17.37
CA SER A 114 45.86 9.78 16.84
C SER A 114 45.72 9.40 15.37
N GLU A 115 44.60 8.79 15.03
CA GLU A 115 44.22 8.37 13.68
C GLU A 115 42.83 8.94 13.37
N PRO A 116 42.71 10.25 13.11
CA PRO A 116 41.43 10.88 12.86
C PRO A 116 40.86 10.39 11.52
N ILE A 117 39.76 9.64 11.57
CA ILE A 117 39.02 9.23 10.38
C ILE A 117 38.45 10.48 9.70
N ILE A 118 38.76 10.65 8.41
CA ILE A 118 38.27 11.76 7.60
C ILE A 118 37.54 11.21 6.39
N LEU A 119 36.29 11.65 6.18
CA LEU A 119 35.58 11.51 4.92
C LEU A 119 35.70 12.86 4.19
N ALA A 120 36.52 12.92 3.14
CA ALA A 120 36.76 14.16 2.41
C ALA A 120 35.77 14.34 1.26
N SER A 121 35.55 13.28 0.46
CA SER A 121 34.59 13.32 -0.65
C SER A 121 34.15 11.91 -1.07
N PHE A 122 33.18 11.86 -1.97
CA PHE A 122 32.85 10.65 -2.70
C PHE A 122 32.57 10.99 -4.16
N SER A 123 32.69 9.98 -5.04
CA SER A 123 32.39 10.11 -6.46
C SER A 123 31.95 8.76 -7.04
N PRO A 124 30.97 8.74 -7.96
CA PRO A 124 30.22 9.89 -8.46
C PRO A 124 29.16 10.42 -7.46
N ASP A 125 28.69 11.66 -7.67
CA ASP A 125 27.62 12.29 -6.86
C ASP A 125 26.22 11.67 -7.12
N THR A 126 26.08 10.87 -8.19
CA THR A 126 24.87 10.13 -8.54
C THR A 126 25.23 8.71 -8.98
N VAL A 127 24.55 7.72 -8.41
CA VAL A 127 24.80 6.28 -8.65
C VAL A 127 23.52 5.53 -8.91
N ARG A 128 23.61 4.47 -9.71
CA ARG A 128 22.61 3.39 -9.75
C ARG A 128 22.92 2.36 -8.67
N SER A 129 21.96 1.48 -8.39
CA SER A 129 22.27 0.25 -7.67
C SER A 129 23.34 -0.55 -8.40
N GLY A 130 24.32 -1.07 -7.66
CA GLY A 130 25.40 -1.91 -8.18
C GLY A 130 26.59 -1.13 -8.75
N ASP A 131 26.46 0.18 -8.96
CA ASP A 131 27.58 1.04 -9.38
C ASP A 131 28.67 1.07 -8.31
N VAL A 132 29.90 1.41 -8.74
CA VAL A 132 31.03 1.59 -7.83
C VAL A 132 31.05 3.02 -7.32
N LEU A 133 30.94 3.18 -6.00
CA LEU A 133 31.16 4.42 -5.30
C LEU A 133 32.60 4.45 -4.76
N THR A 134 33.33 5.52 -5.09
CA THR A 134 34.64 5.82 -4.50
C THR A 134 34.46 6.82 -3.36
N ILE A 135 35.02 6.52 -2.19
CA ILE A 135 35.08 7.43 -1.04
C ILE A 135 36.56 7.76 -0.81
N GLU A 136 36.88 9.05 -0.74
CA GLU A 136 38.23 9.56 -0.50
C GLU A 136 38.32 10.26 0.85
N GLY A 137 39.47 10.13 1.51
CA GLY A 137 39.63 10.56 2.90
C GLY A 137 41.01 10.28 3.47
N ASP A 138 41.07 10.13 4.79
CA ASP A 138 42.27 9.71 5.52
C ASP A 138 41.88 8.71 6.61
N TYR A 139 42.81 7.80 6.93
CA TYR A 139 42.60 6.64 7.82
C TYR A 139 41.38 5.77 7.44
N LEU A 140 41.02 5.72 6.15
CA LEU A 140 39.91 4.93 5.64
C LEU A 140 40.13 3.42 5.74
N ASN A 141 41.37 2.97 5.94
CA ASN A 141 41.68 1.56 6.21
C ASN A 141 41.16 1.07 7.57
N LEU A 142 40.70 1.98 8.44
CA LEU A 142 40.08 1.65 9.73
C LEU A 142 38.56 1.46 9.63
N ILE A 143 37.97 1.71 8.47
CA ILE A 143 36.52 1.60 8.26
C ILE A 143 36.12 0.15 8.06
N SER A 144 35.06 -0.27 8.74
CA SER A 144 34.45 -1.60 8.56
C SER A 144 33.06 -1.51 7.92
N THR A 145 32.43 -0.33 7.94
CA THR A 145 31.06 -0.19 7.42
C THR A 145 30.87 1.15 6.72
N VAL A 146 30.20 1.12 5.57
CA VAL A 146 29.62 2.29 4.90
C VAL A 146 28.11 2.25 5.13
N ILE A 147 27.55 3.38 5.54
CA ILE A 147 26.12 3.55 5.84
C ILE A 147 25.55 4.49 4.79
N PHE A 148 24.67 3.98 3.94
CA PHE A 148 23.93 4.77 2.95
C PHE A 148 22.69 5.42 3.60
N GLY A 149 22.02 6.30 2.85
CA GLY A 149 20.77 6.94 3.27
C GLY A 149 19.77 5.94 3.84
N SER A 150 18.96 6.39 4.81
CA SER A 150 18.01 5.54 5.56
C SER A 150 18.66 4.42 6.39
N ASN A 151 19.90 4.63 6.86
CA ASN A 151 20.67 3.69 7.70
C ASN A 151 20.93 2.33 7.05
N ILE A 152 21.11 2.30 5.73
CA ILE A 152 21.46 1.07 5.01
C ILE A 152 22.96 0.82 5.15
N SER A 153 23.33 0.01 6.15
CA SER A 153 24.71 -0.33 6.46
C SER A 153 25.22 -1.52 5.65
N VAL A 154 26.40 -1.37 5.07
CA VAL A 154 27.10 -2.43 4.32
C VAL A 154 28.54 -2.54 4.78
N GLY A 155 29.00 -3.78 4.99
CA GLY A 155 30.38 -4.09 5.37
C GLY A 155 31.16 -4.73 4.21
N ASP A 156 32.20 -5.48 4.57
CA ASP A 156 33.23 -6.03 3.68
C ASP A 156 32.72 -6.79 2.44
N THR A 157 31.48 -7.29 2.44
CA THR A 157 30.90 -8.03 1.30
C THR A 157 30.71 -7.17 0.05
N LEU A 158 30.61 -5.84 0.18
CA LEU A 158 30.48 -4.93 -0.95
C LEU A 158 31.75 -4.11 -1.23
N PHE A 159 32.76 -4.18 -0.36
CA PHE A 159 34.03 -3.50 -0.57
C PHE A 159 34.76 -4.18 -1.72
N LEU A 160 35.23 -3.37 -2.66
CA LEU A 160 36.04 -3.80 -3.80
C LEU A 160 37.52 -3.57 -3.54
N SER A 161 37.84 -2.43 -2.92
CA SER A 161 39.20 -2.10 -2.48
C SER A 161 39.14 -1.14 -1.30
N GLN A 162 40.17 -1.17 -0.47
CA GLN A 162 40.31 -0.28 0.68
C GLN A 162 41.78 0.02 0.94
N SER A 163 42.07 1.27 1.22
CA SER A 163 43.38 1.80 1.58
C SER A 163 43.21 2.93 2.61
N LYS A 164 44.32 3.51 3.07
CA LYS A 164 44.28 4.64 4.01
C LYS A 164 43.52 5.85 3.45
N GLU A 165 43.60 6.08 2.14
CA GLU A 165 43.07 7.30 1.51
C GLU A 165 41.80 7.07 0.71
N LYS A 166 41.44 5.80 0.44
CA LYS A 166 40.37 5.46 -0.51
C LYS A 166 39.65 4.15 -0.15
N ILE A 167 38.32 4.15 -0.27
CA ILE A 167 37.45 2.97 -0.31
C ILE A 167 36.73 2.94 -1.66
N GLU A 168 36.71 1.78 -2.32
CA GLU A 168 35.79 1.50 -3.42
C GLU A 168 34.76 0.47 -2.98
N ILE A 169 33.48 0.79 -3.13
CA ILE A 169 32.38 -0.04 -2.64
C ILE A 169 31.27 -0.10 -3.69
N LYS A 170 30.61 -1.25 -3.81
CA LYS A 170 29.38 -1.35 -4.61
C LYS A 170 28.20 -0.70 -3.88
N THR A 171 27.45 0.14 -4.57
CA THR A 171 26.19 0.70 -4.05
C THR A 171 25.17 -0.45 -3.87
N PRO A 172 24.62 -0.67 -2.66
CA PRO A 172 23.66 -1.75 -2.43
C PRO A 172 22.34 -1.55 -3.18
N ASP A 173 21.63 -2.64 -3.49
CA ASP A 173 20.28 -2.59 -4.13
C ASP A 173 19.26 -1.84 -3.28
N ALA A 174 19.43 -1.85 -1.95
CA ALA A 174 18.59 -1.12 -1.02
C ALA A 174 18.96 0.36 -0.83
N ALA A 175 20.01 0.87 -1.50
CA ALA A 175 20.49 2.24 -1.29
C ALA A 175 19.40 3.28 -1.59
N GLN A 176 19.34 4.32 -0.77
CA GLN A 176 18.44 5.46 -0.97
C GLN A 176 19.25 6.76 -1.01
N THR A 177 18.70 7.77 -1.69
CA THR A 177 19.28 9.12 -1.71
C THR A 177 19.41 9.67 -0.29
N GLY A 178 20.57 10.23 0.02
CA GLY A 178 20.87 10.82 1.32
C GLY A 178 22.37 10.90 1.59
N PRO A 179 22.77 11.46 2.74
CA PRO A 179 24.18 11.47 3.13
C PRO A 179 24.69 10.04 3.34
N ILE A 180 25.97 9.83 3.05
CA ILE A 180 26.67 8.58 3.41
C ILE A 180 27.44 8.79 4.71
N ALA A 181 27.67 7.72 5.45
CA ALA A 181 28.57 7.73 6.58
C ALA A 181 29.53 6.55 6.55
N ILE A 182 30.68 6.70 7.19
CA ILE A 182 31.67 5.63 7.39
C ILE A 182 31.81 5.37 8.89
N SER A 183 31.92 4.09 9.25
CA SER A 183 32.04 3.62 10.63
C SER A 183 33.19 2.63 10.77
N ASN A 184 33.95 2.75 11.87
CA ASN A 184 35.00 1.79 12.22
C ASN A 184 34.47 0.46 12.77
N GLY A 185 33.16 0.33 13.03
CA GLY A 185 32.54 -0.94 13.42
C GLY A 185 32.78 -1.38 14.88
N GLU A 186 33.36 -0.51 15.71
CA GLU A 186 33.60 -0.78 17.14
C GLU A 186 32.31 -0.73 17.99
N GLU A 187 32.36 -1.24 19.23
CA GLU A 187 31.21 -1.23 20.17
C GLU A 187 30.69 0.20 20.42
N ILE A 188 31.61 1.17 20.51
CA ILE A 188 31.32 2.60 20.49
C ILE A 188 31.92 3.15 19.19
N PRO A 189 31.14 3.16 18.09
CA PRO A 189 31.69 3.43 16.78
C PRO A 189 32.00 4.92 16.60
N ILE A 190 33.10 5.19 15.90
CA ILE A 190 33.35 6.50 15.31
C ILE A 190 32.60 6.53 13.99
N ILE A 191 31.62 7.43 13.86
CA ILE A 191 30.84 7.63 12.64
C ILE A 191 31.15 9.01 12.08
N VAL A 192 31.59 9.04 10.81
CA VAL A 192 31.84 10.27 10.06
C VAL A 192 30.85 10.34 8.92
N VAL A 193 30.06 11.42 8.86
CA VAL A 193 28.99 11.63 7.88
C VAL A 193 29.48 12.60 6.80
N SER A 194 29.12 12.35 5.55
CA SER A 194 29.43 13.23 4.43
C SER A 194 28.64 14.55 4.51
N GLU A 195 29.24 15.63 4.03
CA GLU A 195 28.55 16.92 3.94
C GLU A 195 27.52 16.97 2.79
N LYS A 196 27.77 16.20 1.72
CA LYS A 196 26.88 16.08 0.57
C LYS A 196 26.02 14.82 0.68
N GLU A 197 24.84 14.88 0.09
CA GLU A 197 24.00 13.71 -0.16
C GLU A 197 24.44 13.00 -1.45
N LEU A 198 24.48 11.67 -1.40
CA LEU A 198 24.59 10.82 -2.57
C LEU A 198 23.21 10.67 -3.20
N ALA A 199 23.08 11.00 -4.49
CA ALA A 199 21.84 10.74 -5.22
C ALA A 199 21.82 9.29 -5.72
N VAL A 200 20.74 8.56 -5.43
CA VAL A 200 20.52 7.21 -5.95
C VAL A 200 19.44 7.26 -7.03
N THR A 201 19.76 6.80 -8.23
CA THR A 201 18.84 6.77 -9.36
C THR A 201 17.67 5.83 -9.06
N VAL A 202 16.45 6.31 -9.34
CA VAL A 202 15.21 5.54 -9.24
C VAL A 202 14.56 5.42 -10.63
N PRO A 203 13.80 4.36 -10.91
CA PRO A 203 13.09 4.19 -12.17
C PRO A 203 12.04 5.30 -12.36
N MET A 204 11.81 5.73 -13.60
CA MET A 204 10.78 6.71 -13.94
C MET A 204 9.91 6.20 -15.08
N ALA A 205 8.62 6.00 -14.82
CA ALA A 205 7.63 5.62 -15.83
C ALA A 205 6.96 6.87 -16.43
N LEU A 206 7.10 7.07 -17.74
CA LEU A 206 6.62 8.26 -18.44
C LEU A 206 5.32 8.03 -19.22
N GLN A 207 5.18 6.87 -19.88
CA GLN A 207 4.00 6.54 -20.67
C GLN A 207 3.53 5.12 -20.40
N LEU A 208 2.22 4.93 -20.46
CA LEU A 208 1.54 3.66 -20.29
C LEU A 208 0.81 3.32 -21.59
N SER A 209 1.07 2.15 -22.18
CA SER A 209 0.46 1.75 -23.45
C SER A 209 0.14 0.25 -23.51
N PRO A 210 -1.11 -0.15 -23.86
CA PRO A 210 -2.24 0.72 -24.13
C PRO A 210 -2.75 1.41 -22.86
N ASN A 211 -3.36 2.59 -23.00
CA ASN A 211 -4.05 3.29 -21.92
C ASN A 211 -5.27 4.03 -22.53
N PRO A 212 -6.52 3.55 -22.35
CA PRO A 212 -6.94 2.53 -21.39
C PRO A 212 -6.42 1.11 -21.67
N VAL A 213 -6.22 0.32 -20.61
CA VAL A 213 -5.76 -1.07 -20.67
C VAL A 213 -6.83 -2.06 -20.20
N LYS A 214 -6.89 -3.21 -20.85
CA LYS A 214 -7.75 -4.31 -20.42
C LYS A 214 -7.06 -5.13 -19.33
N ALA A 215 -7.77 -5.39 -18.23
CA ALA A 215 -7.26 -6.24 -17.15
C ALA A 215 -6.86 -7.63 -17.66
N GLY A 216 -5.74 -8.18 -17.17
CA GLY A 216 -5.20 -9.46 -17.62
C GLY A 216 -4.47 -9.42 -18.96
N THR A 217 -4.20 -8.23 -19.53
CA THR A 217 -3.40 -8.06 -20.75
C THR A 217 -2.07 -7.37 -20.47
N ALA A 218 -1.14 -7.42 -21.43
CA ALA A 218 0.16 -6.80 -21.29
C ALA A 218 0.07 -5.27 -21.37
N LEU A 219 0.73 -4.60 -20.44
CA LEU A 219 0.97 -3.16 -20.42
C LEU A 219 2.46 -2.91 -20.70
N THR A 220 2.73 -2.08 -21.71
CA THR A 220 4.06 -1.52 -21.96
C THR A 220 4.19 -0.20 -21.22
N ILE A 221 5.24 -0.09 -20.43
CA ILE A 221 5.65 1.09 -19.69
C ILE A 221 6.94 1.58 -20.33
N THR A 222 6.98 2.82 -20.82
CA THR A 222 8.22 3.43 -21.34
C THR A 222 8.67 4.56 -20.44
N GLY A 223 9.99 4.72 -20.31
CA GLY A 223 10.54 5.62 -19.31
C GLY A 223 12.07 5.61 -19.29
N THR A 224 12.63 5.86 -18.11
CA THR A 224 14.08 5.75 -17.85
C THR A 224 14.34 4.87 -16.65
N ASP A 225 15.48 4.19 -16.67
CA ASP A 225 15.99 3.37 -15.57
C ASP A 225 15.02 2.28 -15.08
N LEU A 226 14.12 1.82 -15.96
CA LEU A 226 13.10 0.83 -15.65
C LEU A 226 13.68 -0.57 -15.34
N ASP A 227 14.93 -0.83 -15.72
CA ASP A 227 15.70 -2.02 -15.34
C ASP A 227 16.01 -2.09 -13.83
N LEU A 228 15.89 -0.95 -13.12
CA LEU A 228 16.00 -0.90 -11.67
C LEU A 228 14.73 -1.36 -10.96
N ALA A 229 13.58 -1.38 -11.63
CA ALA A 229 12.34 -1.85 -11.02
C ALA A 229 12.46 -3.33 -10.61
N ARG A 230 12.04 -3.64 -9.39
CA ARG A 230 11.93 -5.00 -8.85
C ARG A 230 10.47 -5.41 -8.70
N GLN A 231 9.58 -4.43 -8.54
CA GLN A 231 8.13 -4.63 -8.50
C GLN A 231 7.41 -3.50 -9.24
N VAL A 232 6.22 -3.80 -9.73
CA VAL A 232 5.28 -2.82 -10.29
C VAL A 232 3.99 -2.87 -9.48
N GLY A 233 3.64 -1.75 -8.83
CA GLY A 233 2.40 -1.59 -8.07
C GLY A 233 1.26 -1.11 -8.94
N PHE A 234 0.09 -1.74 -8.79
CA PHE A 234 -1.18 -1.30 -9.37
C PHE A 234 -2.16 -1.01 -8.23
N GLU A 235 -3.02 -0.02 -8.39
CA GLU A 235 -4.07 0.26 -7.42
C GLU A 235 -5.07 -0.91 -7.31
N GLY A 236 -5.60 -1.16 -6.12
CA GLY A 236 -6.58 -2.24 -5.88
C GLY A 236 -5.99 -3.65 -5.69
N THR A 237 -4.69 -3.84 -5.89
CA THR A 237 -4.05 -5.17 -5.85
C THR A 237 -2.61 -5.15 -5.29
N SER A 238 -1.99 -6.32 -5.15
CA SER A 238 -0.59 -6.43 -4.70
C SER A 238 0.38 -6.13 -5.84
N ALA A 239 1.54 -5.56 -5.51
CA ALA A 239 2.60 -5.33 -6.50
C ALA A 239 3.05 -6.64 -7.17
N VAL A 240 3.29 -6.58 -8.48
CA VAL A 240 3.76 -7.72 -9.27
C VAL A 240 5.28 -7.71 -9.37
N THR A 241 5.88 -8.89 -9.30
CA THR A 241 7.35 -9.08 -9.34
C THR A 241 7.82 -9.84 -10.58
N SER A 242 6.88 -10.23 -11.45
CA SER A 242 7.16 -10.96 -12.69
C SER A 242 6.84 -10.07 -13.88
N PHE A 243 7.83 -9.88 -14.76
CA PHE A 243 7.71 -9.05 -15.95
C PHE A 243 7.80 -9.92 -17.21
N ILE A 244 7.12 -9.48 -18.27
CA ILE A 244 7.19 -10.11 -19.60
C ILE A 244 8.55 -9.78 -20.23
N SER A 245 8.95 -8.51 -20.14
CA SER A 245 10.27 -8.05 -20.57
C SER A 245 10.68 -6.79 -19.79
N GLN A 246 11.98 -6.53 -19.69
CA GLN A 246 12.51 -5.38 -18.95
C GLN A 246 13.85 -4.91 -19.54
N SER A 247 13.94 -3.63 -19.83
CA SER A 247 15.13 -2.86 -20.21
C SER A 247 15.10 -1.50 -19.48
N ALA A 248 16.14 -0.69 -19.65
CA ALA A 248 16.21 0.62 -19.01
C ALA A 248 15.13 1.59 -19.49
N ASP A 249 14.70 1.48 -20.74
CA ASP A 249 13.75 2.38 -21.39
C ASP A 249 12.33 1.80 -21.55
N ARG A 250 12.17 0.50 -21.29
CA ARG A 250 10.92 -0.23 -21.52
C ARG A 250 10.73 -1.36 -20.52
N LEU A 251 9.54 -1.46 -19.94
CA LEU A 251 9.10 -2.57 -19.11
C LEU A 251 7.75 -3.05 -19.61
N GLU A 252 7.60 -4.36 -19.81
CA GLU A 252 6.33 -4.97 -20.18
C GLU A 252 5.86 -5.90 -19.07
N VAL A 253 4.62 -5.73 -18.62
CA VAL A 253 4.07 -6.42 -17.46
C VAL A 253 2.62 -6.80 -17.69
N LEU A 254 2.17 -7.90 -17.09
CA LEU A 254 0.77 -8.28 -17.13
C LEU A 254 -0.02 -7.45 -16.11
N VAL A 255 -1.09 -6.78 -16.54
CA VAL A 255 -1.97 -6.03 -15.63
C VAL A 255 -2.83 -7.02 -14.83
N PRO A 256 -2.82 -6.98 -13.49
CA PRO A 256 -3.67 -7.85 -12.67
C PRO A 256 -5.16 -7.71 -12.99
N SER A 257 -5.93 -8.78 -12.77
CA SER A 257 -7.36 -8.80 -13.11
C SER A 257 -8.22 -7.88 -12.24
N ASP A 258 -7.71 -7.52 -11.07
CA ASP A 258 -8.32 -6.69 -10.04
C ASP A 258 -7.63 -5.32 -9.90
N ALA A 259 -6.74 -4.96 -10.84
CA ALA A 259 -6.17 -3.62 -10.90
C ALA A 259 -7.25 -2.56 -11.14
N HIS A 260 -7.12 -1.42 -10.46
CA HIS A 260 -8.00 -0.26 -10.56
C HIS A 260 -7.34 0.85 -11.38
N ASP A 261 -8.11 1.90 -11.69
CA ASP A 261 -7.52 3.14 -12.19
C ASP A 261 -6.58 3.73 -11.14
N GLY A 262 -5.53 4.42 -11.58
CA GLY A 262 -4.58 5.09 -10.68
C GLY A 262 -3.15 5.11 -11.19
N GLN A 263 -2.24 5.73 -10.45
CA GLN A 263 -0.82 5.72 -10.83
C GLN A 263 -0.22 4.32 -10.68
N VAL A 264 0.64 3.94 -11.63
CA VAL A 264 1.42 2.71 -11.56
C VAL A 264 2.72 3.00 -10.82
N LEU A 265 3.03 2.23 -9.78
CA LEU A 265 4.23 2.46 -8.96
C LEU A 265 5.39 1.61 -9.47
N MET A 266 6.52 2.23 -9.80
CA MET A 266 7.79 1.53 -10.01
C MET A 266 8.51 1.39 -8.67
N ILE A 267 8.83 0.17 -8.26
CA ILE A 267 9.44 -0.12 -6.95
C ILE A 267 10.79 -0.80 -7.18
N PRO A 268 11.93 -0.10 -7.02
CA PRO A 268 13.27 -0.69 -7.12
C PRO A 268 13.67 -1.41 -5.81
N GLY A 269 14.89 -1.95 -5.75
CA GLY A 269 15.41 -2.68 -4.58
C GLY A 269 15.46 -1.87 -3.28
N SER A 270 15.42 -0.53 -3.38
CA SER A 270 15.34 0.39 -2.25
C SER A 270 13.94 0.53 -1.64
N PHE A 271 12.94 -0.11 -2.25
CA PHE A 271 11.52 -0.06 -1.88
C PHE A 271 10.89 1.34 -1.90
N VAL A 272 11.55 2.32 -2.52
CA VAL A 272 10.96 3.64 -2.77
C VAL A 272 9.86 3.51 -3.83
N GLU A 273 8.63 3.89 -3.49
CA GLU A 273 7.53 3.89 -4.45
C GLU A 273 7.63 5.11 -5.37
N VAL A 274 7.82 4.87 -6.66
CA VAL A 274 7.91 5.95 -7.67
C VAL A 274 6.69 5.91 -8.58
N PRO A 275 5.76 6.86 -8.47
CA PRO A 275 4.56 6.86 -9.29
C PRO A 275 4.85 7.20 -10.76
N SER A 276 4.08 6.60 -11.67
CA SER A 276 4.08 6.93 -13.09
C SER A 276 3.57 8.36 -13.34
N ALA A 277 4.07 8.98 -14.41
CA ALA A 277 3.63 10.31 -14.82
C ALA A 277 2.16 10.32 -15.29
N GLU A 278 1.71 9.25 -15.92
CA GLU A 278 0.32 9.04 -16.33
C GLU A 278 -0.42 8.16 -15.31
N GLU A 279 -1.71 8.42 -15.12
CA GLU A 279 -2.62 7.47 -14.47
C GLU A 279 -3.00 6.36 -15.45
N LEU A 280 -3.02 5.13 -14.96
CA LEU A 280 -3.58 3.99 -15.66
C LEU A 280 -5.10 4.08 -15.64
N ILE A 281 -5.72 3.87 -16.80
CA ILE A 281 -7.17 3.79 -16.95
C ILE A 281 -7.53 2.37 -17.35
N MET A 282 -8.43 1.75 -16.60
CA MET A 282 -8.93 0.41 -16.90
C MET A 282 -10.08 0.48 -17.92
N VAL A 283 -10.09 -0.45 -18.88
CA VAL A 283 -11.14 -0.56 -19.89
C VAL A 283 -12.51 -0.79 -19.25
N VAL A 284 -13.51 -0.05 -19.73
CA VAL A 284 -14.92 -0.26 -19.42
C VAL A 284 -15.55 -1.13 -20.51
N PRO A 285 -16.22 -2.24 -20.18
CA PRO A 285 -16.88 -3.08 -21.18
C PRO A 285 -18.04 -2.34 -21.84
N GLN A 286 -18.38 -2.75 -23.07
CA GLN A 286 -19.52 -2.19 -23.81
C GLN A 286 -20.63 -3.21 -23.96
N ILE A 287 -21.85 -2.85 -23.58
CA ILE A 287 -23.04 -3.67 -23.78
C ILE A 287 -23.73 -3.26 -25.06
N THR A 288 -23.90 -4.18 -26.01
CA THR A 288 -24.57 -3.94 -27.28
C THR A 288 -26.04 -4.36 -27.26
N ASP A 289 -26.33 -5.56 -26.75
CA ASP A 289 -27.69 -6.09 -26.72
C ASP A 289 -27.94 -7.03 -25.53
N ILE A 290 -29.21 -7.12 -25.12
CA ILE A 290 -29.70 -8.07 -24.12
C ILE A 290 -30.92 -8.79 -24.71
N SER A 291 -30.82 -10.11 -24.86
CA SER A 291 -31.87 -10.92 -25.47
C SER A 291 -32.14 -12.22 -24.69
N PRO A 292 -33.41 -12.61 -24.47
CA PRO A 292 -34.62 -11.91 -24.91
C PRO A 292 -34.92 -10.65 -24.09
N ASN A 293 -35.60 -9.68 -24.71
CA ASN A 293 -36.22 -8.52 -24.07
C ASN A 293 -37.60 -8.30 -24.77
N PRO A 294 -38.74 -8.61 -24.13
CA PRO A 294 -38.93 -8.94 -22.72
C PRO A 294 -38.49 -10.36 -22.32
N VAL A 295 -38.20 -10.55 -21.03
CA VAL A 295 -37.82 -11.86 -20.44
C VAL A 295 -38.69 -12.21 -19.23
N LYS A 296 -38.91 -13.49 -18.97
CA LYS A 296 -39.57 -13.95 -17.73
C LYS A 296 -38.58 -13.90 -16.57
N ASN A 297 -39.04 -13.49 -15.39
CA ASN A 297 -38.23 -13.60 -14.19
C ASN A 297 -37.77 -15.05 -13.94
N GLY A 298 -36.52 -15.23 -13.49
CA GLY A 298 -35.95 -16.56 -13.26
C GLY A 298 -35.37 -17.22 -14.52
N GLU A 299 -35.65 -16.70 -15.71
CA GLU A 299 -35.07 -17.19 -16.97
C GLU A 299 -33.72 -16.53 -17.30
N ASN A 300 -33.08 -17.04 -18.34
CA ASN A 300 -31.77 -16.59 -18.76
C ASN A 300 -31.86 -15.54 -19.87
N ILE A 301 -31.00 -14.54 -19.78
CA ILE A 301 -30.68 -13.60 -20.86
C ILE A 301 -29.28 -13.86 -21.39
N THR A 302 -29.09 -13.56 -22.67
CA THR A 302 -27.79 -13.46 -23.34
C THR A 302 -27.47 -11.99 -23.51
N VAL A 303 -26.28 -11.60 -23.08
CA VAL A 303 -25.76 -10.24 -23.20
C VAL A 303 -24.62 -10.28 -24.21
N THR A 304 -24.68 -9.43 -25.23
CA THR A 304 -23.63 -9.33 -26.26
C THR A 304 -22.97 -7.96 -26.23
N GLY A 305 -21.70 -7.89 -26.63
CA GLY A 305 -20.91 -6.67 -26.48
C GLY A 305 -19.43 -6.82 -26.73
N VAL A 306 -18.63 -5.99 -26.06
CA VAL A 306 -17.17 -5.96 -26.12
C VAL A 306 -16.59 -5.98 -24.69
N ASP A 307 -15.50 -6.73 -24.51
CA ASP A 307 -14.80 -6.94 -23.24
C ASP A 307 -15.68 -7.49 -22.11
N LEU A 308 -16.70 -8.28 -22.46
CA LEU A 308 -17.67 -8.80 -21.48
C LEU A 308 -17.05 -9.79 -20.48
N SER A 309 -15.88 -10.37 -20.77
CA SER A 309 -15.13 -11.23 -19.84
C SER A 309 -14.69 -10.50 -18.56
N LEU A 310 -14.65 -9.17 -18.59
CA LEU A 310 -14.35 -8.31 -17.45
C LEU A 310 -15.49 -8.26 -16.41
N ILE A 311 -16.72 -8.57 -16.82
CA ILE A 311 -17.90 -8.47 -15.96
C ILE A 311 -17.86 -9.58 -14.90
N LYS A 312 -17.93 -9.17 -13.63
CA LYS A 312 -17.97 -10.07 -12.46
C LYS A 312 -19.29 -10.00 -11.70
N ARG A 313 -20.08 -8.94 -11.88
CA ARG A 313 -21.36 -8.78 -11.19
C ARG A 313 -22.39 -8.13 -12.11
N VAL A 314 -23.61 -8.64 -12.07
CA VAL A 314 -24.76 -8.12 -12.82
C VAL A 314 -25.89 -7.83 -11.84
N VAL A 315 -26.46 -6.64 -11.93
CA VAL A 315 -27.41 -6.09 -10.97
C VAL A 315 -28.64 -5.59 -11.73
N PHE A 316 -29.82 -5.92 -11.21
CA PHE A 316 -31.13 -5.61 -11.76
C PHE A 316 -31.91 -4.74 -10.76
N GLY A 317 -32.47 -3.62 -11.23
CA GLY A 317 -33.33 -2.73 -10.43
C GLY A 317 -32.76 -2.41 -9.04
N ASP A 318 -33.56 -2.64 -7.99
CA ASP A 318 -33.25 -2.43 -6.57
C ASP A 318 -32.16 -3.38 -6.02
N ASN A 319 -30.97 -3.33 -6.62
CA ASN A 319 -29.77 -4.06 -6.26
C ASN A 319 -29.94 -5.60 -6.25
N LYS A 320 -30.82 -6.15 -7.10
CA LYS A 320 -31.03 -7.61 -7.21
C LYS A 320 -29.89 -8.21 -8.03
N VAL A 321 -29.11 -9.09 -7.42
CA VAL A 321 -27.92 -9.68 -8.07
C VAL A 321 -28.34 -10.87 -8.94
N GLY A 322 -28.05 -10.80 -10.23
CA GLY A 322 -28.19 -11.94 -11.15
C GLY A 322 -27.00 -12.88 -11.11
N ALA A 323 -27.20 -14.11 -11.58
CA ALA A 323 -26.14 -15.12 -11.63
C ALA A 323 -25.56 -15.23 -13.04
N ILE A 324 -24.25 -15.05 -13.19
CA ILE A 324 -23.55 -15.29 -14.45
C ILE A 324 -23.40 -16.81 -14.61
N LEU A 325 -24.02 -17.38 -15.65
CA LEU A 325 -24.11 -18.83 -15.85
C LEU A 325 -22.97 -19.40 -16.71
N GLY A 326 -22.37 -18.58 -17.56
CA GLY A 326 -21.37 -19.00 -18.53
C GLY A 326 -21.31 -18.06 -19.72
N GLY A 327 -20.66 -18.49 -20.80
CA GLY A 327 -20.46 -17.65 -21.99
C GLY A 327 -19.26 -16.72 -21.91
N GLY A 328 -18.81 -16.35 -20.69
CA GLY A 328 -17.63 -15.59 -20.20
C GLY A 328 -16.48 -15.25 -21.15
N THR A 329 -16.81 -14.84 -22.36
CA THR A 329 -15.94 -14.46 -23.46
C THR A 329 -15.97 -12.95 -23.59
N ASP A 330 -15.15 -12.39 -24.46
CA ASP A 330 -15.14 -10.96 -24.69
C ASP A 330 -16.42 -10.43 -25.34
N THR A 331 -17.23 -11.29 -25.96
CA THR A 331 -18.37 -10.85 -26.78
C THR A 331 -19.73 -11.34 -26.31
N GLU A 332 -19.79 -12.34 -25.42
CA GLU A 332 -21.04 -12.90 -24.91
C GLU A 332 -20.92 -13.28 -23.43
N ILE A 333 -21.94 -12.97 -22.62
CA ILE A 333 -22.18 -13.60 -21.32
C ILE A 333 -23.65 -14.03 -21.19
N ARG A 334 -23.90 -15.10 -20.44
CA ARG A 334 -25.26 -15.54 -20.09
C ARG A 334 -25.53 -15.27 -18.63
N VAL A 335 -26.66 -14.64 -18.35
CA VAL A 335 -27.04 -14.19 -17.01
C VAL A 335 -28.44 -14.72 -16.69
N LYS A 336 -28.61 -15.31 -15.50
CA LYS A 336 -29.92 -15.66 -14.97
C LYS A 336 -30.53 -14.44 -14.29
N VAL A 337 -31.72 -14.05 -14.74
CA VAL A 337 -32.48 -12.93 -14.18
C VAL A 337 -33.09 -13.36 -12.84
N PRO A 338 -32.92 -12.58 -11.75
CA PRO A 338 -33.55 -12.88 -10.47
C PRO A 338 -35.07 -12.94 -10.56
N VAL A 339 -35.68 -13.82 -9.75
CA VAL A 339 -37.15 -13.93 -9.66
C VAL A 339 -37.82 -12.64 -9.15
N SER A 340 -37.07 -11.86 -8.38
CA SER A 340 -37.49 -10.59 -7.78
C SER A 340 -37.04 -9.36 -8.57
N ALA A 341 -36.51 -9.54 -9.79
CA ALA A 341 -36.09 -8.40 -10.62
C ALA A 341 -37.32 -7.59 -11.07
N THR A 342 -37.14 -6.27 -11.13
CA THR A 342 -38.09 -5.29 -11.65
C THR A 342 -37.64 -4.76 -13.00
N GLU A 343 -38.55 -4.12 -13.76
CA GLU A 343 -38.22 -3.49 -15.03
C GLU A 343 -37.30 -2.27 -14.79
N ASP A 344 -36.03 -2.38 -15.18
CA ASP A 344 -35.03 -1.31 -15.10
C ASP A 344 -33.88 -1.58 -16.08
N VAL A 345 -32.93 -0.65 -16.22
CA VAL A 345 -31.64 -0.93 -16.85
C VAL A 345 -30.87 -1.98 -16.04
N VAL A 346 -30.09 -2.79 -16.73
CA VAL A 346 -29.22 -3.80 -16.10
C VAL A 346 -27.83 -3.18 -15.92
N ILE A 347 -27.31 -3.24 -14.70
CA ILE A 347 -26.01 -2.70 -14.34
C ILE A 347 -24.97 -3.83 -14.28
N PHE A 348 -23.87 -3.65 -15.02
CA PHE A 348 -22.77 -4.59 -15.09
C PHE A 348 -21.53 -3.99 -14.43
N ARG A 349 -20.85 -4.77 -13.60
CA ARG A 349 -19.66 -4.33 -12.86
C ARG A 349 -18.48 -5.26 -13.08
N THR A 350 -17.30 -4.68 -13.22
CA THR A 350 -16.03 -5.42 -13.37
C THR A 350 -15.32 -5.60 -12.02
N ALA A 351 -14.23 -6.36 -12.01
CA ALA A 351 -13.32 -6.44 -10.84
C ALA A 351 -12.52 -5.15 -10.63
N ALA A 352 -12.31 -4.37 -11.70
CA ALA A 352 -11.67 -3.05 -11.67
C ALA A 352 -12.64 -1.93 -11.24
N GLU A 353 -13.74 -2.28 -10.55
CA GLU A 353 -14.81 -1.38 -10.09
C GLU A 353 -15.47 -0.50 -11.16
N LYS A 354 -15.29 -0.84 -12.45
CA LYS A 354 -16.00 -0.17 -13.54
C LYS A 354 -17.45 -0.59 -13.59
N GLU A 355 -18.31 0.34 -13.95
CA GLU A 355 -19.74 0.13 -14.11
C GLU A 355 -20.19 0.54 -15.51
N VAL A 356 -21.07 -0.27 -16.11
CA VAL A 356 -21.76 0.05 -17.36
C VAL A 356 -23.23 -0.39 -17.26
N ALA A 357 -24.13 0.42 -17.80
CA ALA A 357 -25.56 0.10 -17.87
C ALA A 357 -25.94 -0.43 -19.26
N SER A 358 -26.99 -1.25 -19.33
CA SER A 358 -27.63 -1.59 -20.60
C SER A 358 -28.23 -0.33 -21.25
N ALA A 359 -28.20 -0.28 -22.59
CA ALA A 359 -28.75 0.85 -23.35
C ALA A 359 -30.28 0.94 -23.25
N GLN A 360 -30.96 -0.18 -22.99
CA GLN A 360 -32.41 -0.29 -22.86
C GLN A 360 -32.80 -0.84 -21.50
N VAL A 361 -33.99 -0.45 -21.03
CA VAL A 361 -34.66 -1.10 -19.89
C VAL A 361 -34.95 -2.54 -20.26
N LEU A 362 -34.66 -3.46 -19.34
CA LEU A 362 -35.06 -4.85 -19.46
C LEU A 362 -36.53 -4.96 -19.09
N ALA A 363 -37.38 -5.15 -20.10
CA ALA A 363 -38.80 -5.40 -19.91
C ALA A 363 -39.04 -6.83 -19.43
N LEU A 364 -40.11 -7.01 -18.66
CA LEU A 364 -40.48 -8.30 -18.10
C LEU A 364 -41.79 -8.79 -18.73
N VAL A 365 -41.88 -10.10 -18.93
CA VAL A 365 -43.13 -10.73 -19.38
C VAL A 365 -44.16 -10.62 -18.26
N LYS A 366 -45.34 -10.09 -18.59
CA LYS A 366 -46.46 -9.90 -17.66
C LYS A 366 -47.51 -11.00 -17.89
N PRO A 367 -48.16 -11.52 -16.83
CA PRO A 367 -49.26 -12.46 -17.00
C PRO A 367 -50.41 -11.82 -17.77
N VAL A 368 -51.17 -12.63 -18.49
CA VAL A 368 -52.38 -12.20 -19.20
C VAL A 368 -53.56 -12.99 -18.70
N ILE A 369 -54.60 -12.31 -18.23
CA ILE A 369 -55.86 -12.95 -17.82
C ILE A 369 -56.81 -12.99 -19.02
N THR A 370 -57.22 -14.19 -19.44
CA THR A 370 -58.14 -14.40 -20.56
C THR A 370 -59.53 -14.85 -20.13
N GLY A 371 -59.68 -15.40 -18.92
CA GLY A 371 -60.96 -15.86 -18.40
C GLY A 371 -60.94 -16.14 -16.90
N ILE A 372 -62.10 -16.14 -16.28
CA ILE A 372 -62.32 -16.62 -14.91
C ILE A 372 -63.50 -17.60 -14.98
N THR A 373 -63.35 -18.78 -14.38
CA THR A 373 -64.38 -19.83 -14.38
C THR A 373 -64.60 -20.37 -12.98
N PRO A 374 -65.85 -20.34 -12.47
CA PRO A 374 -67.02 -19.66 -13.05
C PRO A 374 -66.85 -18.13 -13.12
N PRO A 375 -67.57 -17.40 -13.99
CA PRO A 375 -67.48 -15.93 -14.09
C PRO A 375 -68.09 -15.21 -12.88
N GLU A 376 -68.78 -15.96 -12.02
CA GLU A 376 -69.38 -15.50 -10.78
C GLU A 376 -69.30 -16.60 -9.73
N ALA A 377 -69.09 -16.26 -8.47
CA ALA A 377 -69.06 -17.23 -7.37
C ALA A 377 -69.43 -16.60 -6.03
N ARG A 378 -69.74 -17.43 -5.03
CA ARG A 378 -69.95 -17.02 -3.63
C ARG A 378 -68.64 -17.01 -2.86
N PHE A 379 -68.66 -16.41 -1.66
CA PHE A 379 -67.53 -16.48 -0.73
C PHE A 379 -67.14 -17.93 -0.41
N GLY A 380 -65.84 -18.20 -0.40
CA GLY A 380 -65.25 -19.51 -0.13
C GLY A 380 -65.23 -20.46 -1.32
N GLU A 381 -66.00 -20.20 -2.38
CA GLU A 381 -65.97 -21.01 -3.60
C GLU A 381 -64.64 -20.80 -4.34
N GLU A 382 -64.14 -21.88 -4.97
CA GLU A 382 -62.92 -21.84 -5.76
C GLU A 382 -63.23 -21.32 -7.17
N ILE A 383 -62.39 -20.41 -7.66
CA ILE A 383 -62.38 -19.97 -9.05
C ILE A 383 -61.07 -20.35 -9.72
N THR A 384 -61.17 -20.64 -11.02
CA THR A 384 -60.00 -20.84 -11.89
C THR A 384 -59.81 -19.63 -12.77
N ILE A 385 -58.65 -18.98 -12.63
CA ILE A 385 -58.18 -17.92 -13.51
C ILE A 385 -57.44 -18.60 -14.68
N GLN A 386 -57.84 -18.28 -15.90
CA GLN A 386 -57.25 -18.76 -17.14
C GLN A 386 -56.47 -17.64 -17.82
N GLY A 387 -55.36 -17.99 -18.45
CA GLY A 387 -54.47 -16.98 -19.00
C GLY A 387 -53.20 -17.53 -19.61
N ASN A 388 -52.21 -16.64 -19.76
CA ASN A 388 -50.82 -16.96 -20.07
C ASN A 388 -49.90 -16.43 -18.97
N ASP A 389 -48.76 -17.09 -18.77
CA ASP A 389 -47.73 -16.72 -17.80
C ASP A 389 -48.25 -16.59 -16.36
N LEU A 390 -49.32 -17.33 -16.03
CA LEU A 390 -49.93 -17.32 -14.70
C LEU A 390 -49.04 -17.97 -13.64
N ASN A 391 -48.03 -18.76 -14.03
CA ASN A 391 -47.04 -19.31 -13.12
C ASN A 391 -46.16 -18.24 -12.45
N LEU A 392 -46.24 -16.98 -12.89
CA LEU A 392 -45.58 -15.83 -12.26
C LEU A 392 -46.39 -15.24 -11.09
N VAL A 393 -47.68 -15.60 -10.99
CA VAL A 393 -48.63 -15.04 -10.02
C VAL A 393 -48.39 -15.63 -8.62
N ALA A 394 -48.27 -14.76 -7.63
CA ALA A 394 -48.11 -15.08 -6.21
C ALA A 394 -49.41 -14.86 -5.41
N SER A 395 -50.24 -13.90 -5.81
CA SER A 395 -51.50 -13.59 -5.15
C SER A 395 -52.51 -12.96 -6.11
N VAL A 396 -53.77 -12.90 -5.68
CA VAL A 396 -54.88 -12.26 -6.39
C VAL A 396 -55.52 -11.27 -5.43
N ILE A 397 -55.68 -10.03 -5.88
CA ILE A 397 -56.43 -8.98 -5.21
C ILE A 397 -57.83 -8.95 -5.81
N PHE A 398 -58.83 -9.23 -4.98
CA PHE A 398 -60.23 -9.02 -5.31
C PHE A 398 -60.62 -7.56 -5.10
N SER A 399 -61.63 -7.10 -5.84
CA SER A 399 -62.24 -5.78 -5.61
C SER A 399 -62.67 -5.67 -4.13
N GLY A 400 -62.34 -4.54 -3.50
CA GLY A 400 -62.38 -4.38 -2.03
C GLY A 400 -61.02 -4.52 -1.33
N GLU A 401 -59.92 -4.55 -2.09
CA GLU A 401 -58.52 -4.63 -1.58
C GLU A 401 -58.22 -5.91 -0.78
N LEU A 402 -58.91 -7.01 -1.10
CA LEU A 402 -58.71 -8.30 -0.44
C LEU A 402 -57.72 -9.16 -1.22
N GLU A 403 -56.52 -9.31 -0.66
CA GLU A 403 -55.46 -10.12 -1.25
C GLU A 403 -55.50 -11.56 -0.74
N VAL A 404 -55.48 -12.52 -1.67
CA VAL A 404 -55.45 -13.95 -1.40
C VAL A 404 -54.21 -14.57 -2.06
N PRO A 405 -53.39 -15.35 -1.33
CA PRO A 405 -52.25 -16.03 -1.92
C PRO A 405 -52.68 -17.10 -2.91
N VAL A 406 -51.96 -17.21 -4.02
CA VAL A 406 -52.12 -18.29 -5.00
C VAL A 406 -51.03 -19.32 -4.76
N ASN A 407 -51.42 -20.56 -4.51
CA ASN A 407 -50.48 -21.66 -4.37
C ASN A 407 -50.42 -22.47 -5.68
N ASN A 408 -49.21 -22.78 -6.14
CA ASN A 408 -48.96 -23.66 -7.29
C ASN A 408 -49.62 -23.20 -8.62
N ALA A 409 -49.56 -21.91 -8.93
CA ALA A 409 -49.98 -21.42 -10.24
C ALA A 409 -49.22 -22.13 -11.37
N LEU A 410 -49.94 -22.54 -12.41
CA LEU A 410 -49.41 -23.15 -13.62
C LEU A 410 -49.31 -22.11 -14.74
N LEU A 411 -48.65 -22.46 -15.84
CA LEU A 411 -48.43 -21.55 -16.96
C LEU A 411 -49.71 -20.86 -17.46
N ASN A 412 -50.81 -21.62 -17.56
CA ASN A 412 -52.07 -21.13 -18.13
C ASN A 412 -53.24 -21.08 -17.13
N THR A 413 -53.04 -21.50 -15.88
CA THR A 413 -54.11 -21.60 -14.89
C THR A 413 -53.63 -21.28 -13.49
N ALA A 414 -54.42 -20.52 -12.73
CA ALA A 414 -54.25 -20.30 -11.30
C ALA A 414 -55.59 -20.51 -10.59
N THR A 415 -55.59 -21.18 -9.43
CA THR A 415 -56.81 -21.36 -8.62
C THR A 415 -56.72 -20.56 -7.33
N VAL A 416 -57.86 -20.02 -6.91
CA VAL A 416 -57.98 -19.22 -5.69
C VAL A 416 -59.41 -19.28 -5.16
N ASN A 417 -59.60 -19.21 -3.84
CA ASN A 417 -60.92 -19.13 -3.24
C ASN A 417 -61.34 -17.66 -3.08
N VAL A 418 -62.61 -17.37 -3.34
CA VAL A 418 -63.16 -16.02 -3.17
C VAL A 418 -63.16 -15.63 -1.68
N PRO A 419 -62.49 -14.55 -1.27
CA PRO A 419 -62.42 -14.17 0.14
C PRO A 419 -63.74 -13.55 0.62
N ILE A 420 -64.02 -13.68 1.92
CA ILE A 420 -65.19 -13.04 2.55
C ILE A 420 -65.02 -11.53 2.44
N GLY A 421 -66.06 -10.84 1.95
CA GLY A 421 -66.05 -9.39 1.75
C GLY A 421 -65.56 -8.94 0.38
N ALA A 422 -65.25 -9.87 -0.54
CA ALA A 422 -64.98 -9.53 -1.93
C ALA A 422 -66.17 -8.78 -2.54
N MET A 423 -65.87 -7.76 -3.33
CA MET A 423 -66.86 -6.99 -4.09
C MET A 423 -66.85 -7.42 -5.55
N ALA A 424 -67.97 -7.22 -6.26
CA ALA A 424 -67.99 -7.37 -7.70
C ALA A 424 -67.08 -6.33 -8.38
N GLY A 425 -66.36 -6.74 -9.41
CA GLY A 425 -65.40 -5.90 -10.13
C GLY A 425 -64.22 -6.72 -10.67
N PRO A 426 -63.22 -6.08 -11.29
CA PRO A 426 -62.07 -6.80 -11.81
C PRO A 426 -61.27 -7.44 -10.66
N ILE A 427 -60.67 -8.59 -10.94
CA ILE A 427 -59.60 -9.15 -10.10
C ILE A 427 -58.24 -8.72 -10.66
N THR A 428 -57.27 -8.55 -9.77
CA THR A 428 -55.89 -8.19 -10.12
C THR A 428 -54.96 -9.31 -9.67
N VAL A 429 -54.18 -9.89 -10.59
CA VAL A 429 -53.11 -10.81 -10.22
C VAL A 429 -51.86 -10.02 -9.85
N VAL A 430 -51.18 -10.45 -8.79
CA VAL A 430 -49.91 -9.89 -8.32
C VAL A 430 -48.85 -10.96 -8.51
N THR A 431 -47.78 -10.62 -9.22
CA THR A 431 -46.63 -11.52 -9.45
C THR A 431 -45.62 -11.46 -8.31
N THR A 432 -44.71 -12.42 -8.23
CA THR A 432 -43.69 -12.49 -7.16
C THR A 432 -42.81 -11.23 -7.05
N ASN A 433 -42.62 -10.49 -8.15
CA ASN A 433 -41.86 -9.24 -8.15
C ASN A 433 -42.72 -7.98 -7.87
N GLY A 434 -44.00 -8.17 -7.54
CA GLY A 434 -44.94 -7.09 -7.22
C GLY A 434 -45.66 -6.47 -8.43
N THR A 435 -45.42 -6.96 -9.66
CA THR A 435 -46.16 -6.46 -10.84
C THR A 435 -47.62 -6.87 -10.73
N GLN A 436 -48.52 -5.90 -10.92
CA GLN A 436 -49.97 -6.10 -10.87
C GLN A 436 -50.59 -6.06 -12.27
N VAL A 437 -51.47 -7.01 -12.57
CA VAL A 437 -52.24 -7.05 -13.82
C VAL A 437 -53.72 -7.28 -13.51
N ALA A 438 -54.56 -6.31 -13.87
CA ALA A 438 -56.00 -6.42 -13.74
C ALA A 438 -56.62 -7.20 -14.91
N SER A 439 -57.68 -7.94 -14.61
CA SER A 439 -58.58 -8.51 -15.62
C SER A 439 -59.31 -7.40 -16.38
N ALA A 440 -59.59 -7.65 -17.67
CA ALA A 440 -60.29 -6.70 -18.53
C ALA A 440 -61.83 -6.75 -18.38
N PHE A 441 -62.32 -7.59 -17.47
CA PHE A 441 -63.74 -7.88 -17.25
C PHE A 441 -63.99 -8.05 -15.75
N ASP A 442 -65.22 -7.80 -15.33
CA ASP A 442 -65.62 -7.92 -13.93
C ASP A 442 -65.87 -9.39 -13.55
N PHE A 443 -65.44 -9.74 -12.34
CA PHE A 443 -65.85 -10.95 -11.65
C PHE A 443 -67.04 -10.63 -10.74
N ASN A 444 -68.14 -11.37 -10.87
CA ASN A 444 -69.35 -11.10 -10.12
C ASN A 444 -69.41 -11.92 -8.81
N ILE A 445 -69.93 -11.31 -7.75
CA ILE A 445 -70.10 -11.97 -6.45
C ILE A 445 -71.57 -12.31 -6.28
N LEU A 446 -71.86 -13.61 -6.22
CA LEU A 446 -73.21 -14.08 -5.95
C LEU A 446 -73.56 -13.83 -4.48
N LEU A 447 -74.81 -13.42 -4.24
CA LEU A 447 -75.34 -13.35 -2.89
C LEU A 447 -75.31 -14.75 -2.25
N SER A 448 -75.02 -14.80 -0.95
CA SER A 448 -75.21 -16.02 -0.17
C SER A 448 -76.67 -16.42 -0.29
N THR A 449 -76.92 -17.69 -0.60
CA THR A 449 -78.26 -18.31 -0.56
C THR A 449 -78.47 -19.13 0.71
N ASN A 450 -77.48 -19.16 1.60
CA ASN A 450 -77.65 -19.83 2.88
C ASN A 450 -78.75 -19.09 3.64
N ALA A 451 -79.75 -19.86 4.05
CA ALA A 451 -80.79 -19.40 4.95
C ALA A 451 -80.16 -19.13 6.32
N VAL A 452 -80.25 -17.89 6.80
CA VAL A 452 -79.76 -17.51 8.13
C VAL A 452 -80.96 -17.13 8.97
N ILE A 453 -81.22 -17.89 10.03
CA ILE A 453 -82.20 -17.49 11.05
C ILE A 453 -81.56 -16.39 11.88
N THR A 454 -82.11 -15.18 11.77
CA THR A 454 -81.68 -14.02 12.55
C THR A 454 -82.48 -13.87 13.84
N ASP A 455 -83.71 -14.42 13.90
CA ASP A 455 -84.54 -14.43 15.10
C ASP A 455 -85.50 -15.63 15.11
N MET A 456 -85.63 -16.26 16.28
CA MET A 456 -86.63 -17.30 16.52
C MET A 456 -86.99 -17.33 18.02
N PRO A 457 -88.24 -17.64 18.39
CA PRO A 457 -88.63 -17.73 19.80
C PRO A 457 -87.86 -18.85 20.50
N THR A 458 -87.39 -18.57 21.72
CA THR A 458 -86.58 -19.51 22.53
C THR A 458 -87.39 -20.65 23.14
N MET A 459 -88.72 -20.56 23.11
CA MET A 459 -89.65 -21.60 23.57
C MET A 459 -91.01 -21.40 22.89
N ALA A 460 -91.69 -22.48 22.53
CA ALA A 460 -93.05 -22.49 22.00
C ALA A 460 -93.84 -23.66 22.60
N GLY A 461 -95.12 -23.45 22.90
CA GLY A 461 -96.03 -24.48 23.42
C GLY A 461 -96.69 -25.31 22.30
N PRO A 462 -97.31 -26.46 22.62
CA PRO A 462 -98.01 -27.27 21.62
C PRO A 462 -99.16 -26.48 20.97
N GLY A 463 -99.05 -26.23 19.67
CA GLY A 463 -100.07 -25.52 18.87
C GLY A 463 -99.74 -24.07 18.53
N ASP A 464 -98.63 -23.51 19.05
CA ASP A 464 -98.23 -22.13 18.78
C ASP A 464 -97.69 -21.97 17.34
N MET A 465 -98.03 -20.85 16.70
CA MET A 465 -97.35 -20.42 15.47
C MET A 465 -95.99 -19.83 15.82
N ILE A 466 -94.93 -20.41 15.24
CA ILE A 466 -93.55 -19.92 15.35
C ILE A 466 -93.27 -19.00 14.18
N SER A 467 -92.87 -17.76 14.46
CA SER A 467 -92.31 -16.86 13.46
C SER A 467 -90.79 -16.98 13.49
N ILE A 468 -90.20 -17.37 12.36
CA ILE A 468 -88.77 -17.36 12.15
C ILE A 468 -88.48 -16.16 11.25
N VAL A 469 -87.56 -15.29 11.69
CA VAL A 469 -87.07 -14.19 10.87
C VAL A 469 -85.65 -14.55 10.45
N GLY A 470 -85.35 -14.30 9.19
CA GLY A 470 -84.08 -14.67 8.63
C GLY A 470 -83.92 -14.19 7.21
N GLU A 471 -82.71 -14.34 6.69
CA GLU A 471 -82.36 -14.06 5.29
C GLU A 471 -82.43 -15.36 4.50
N ASN A 472 -82.91 -15.31 3.25
CA ASN A 472 -83.06 -16.46 2.34
C ASN A 472 -83.79 -17.68 2.94
N LEU A 473 -84.72 -17.47 3.88
CA LEU A 473 -85.50 -18.56 4.49
C LEU A 473 -86.42 -19.27 3.49
N ASP A 474 -86.71 -18.64 2.35
CA ASP A 474 -87.45 -19.18 1.22
C ASP A 474 -86.64 -20.14 0.35
N GLU A 475 -85.32 -20.24 0.56
CA GLU A 475 -84.43 -21.19 -0.14
C GLU A 475 -84.21 -22.51 0.63
N LEU A 476 -84.85 -22.70 1.79
CA LEU A 476 -84.87 -23.96 2.52
C LEU A 476 -85.85 -24.94 1.85
N ASN A 477 -85.33 -25.95 1.15
CA ASN A 477 -86.12 -27.08 0.62
C ASN A 477 -86.56 -28.08 1.70
#